data_AF-A0A2E3LWQ3-F1
#
_entry.id   AF-A0A2E3LWQ3-F1
#
_cell.length_a   1.000
_cell.length_b   1.000
_cell.length_c   1.000
_cell.angle_alpha   90.00
_cell.angle_beta   90.00
_cell.angle_gamma   90.00
#
_symmetry.space_group_name_H-M   'P 1'
#
loop_
_entity.id
_entity.type
_entity.pdbx_description
1 polymer ?
#
loop_
_entity_poly.entity_id
_entity_poly.type
_entity_poly.pdbx_seq_one_letter_code
_entity_poly.pdbx_strand_id
1 'polypeptide(L)'
;MMDSLSLAVPARAQVQQASFYSSDALSGMSRKDPKKVATQFEAIFYRMILKQMRDSSLSEGLFDSSAMQQTQSMQDDELANLLAGHGALGIKDLVMSQVQNSTEQFGLLKPEPKR
;
A
#
# COMPACT_ATOMS: atom_id res chain seq x y z
N MET A 1 38.24 41.89 50.33
CA MET A 1 37.70 40.66 50.93
C MET A 1 36.67 40.15 49.92
N MET A 2 37.10 39.33 48.96
CA MET A 2 37.10 37.86 49.09
C MET A 2 35.66 37.36 49.29
N ASP A 3 35.01 36.81 48.26
CA ASP A 3 35.08 35.37 48.05
C ASP A 3 34.40 34.91 46.74
N SER A 4 35.05 33.93 46.16
CA SER A 4 34.62 32.97 45.15
C SER A 4 33.24 32.38 45.38
N LEU A 5 32.46 32.21 44.31
CA LEU A 5 31.54 31.08 44.08
C LEU A 5 31.26 31.03 42.56
N SER A 6 32.18 30.43 41.80
CA SER A 6 32.06 29.04 41.38
C SER A 6 30.81 28.80 40.54
N LEU A 7 30.98 28.97 39.22
CA LEU A 7 30.03 28.54 38.22
C LEU A 7 29.94 27.00 38.28
N ALA A 8 29.02 26.50 39.10
CA ALA A 8 28.71 25.08 39.15
C ALA A 8 28.15 24.67 37.79
N VAL A 9 29.01 24.07 36.96
CA VAL A 9 28.63 23.24 35.83
C VAL A 9 27.68 22.15 36.36
N PRO A 10 26.40 22.09 35.95
CA PRO A 10 25.63 20.89 36.18
C PRO A 10 26.20 19.80 35.28
N ALA A 11 26.91 18.88 35.91
CA ALA A 11 27.27 17.59 35.34
C ALA A 11 25.99 16.86 34.89
N ARG A 12 25.93 16.60 33.58
CA ARG A 12 25.48 15.33 32.97
C ARG A 12 24.22 14.70 33.57
N ALA A 13 23.07 15.16 33.10
CA ALA A 13 21.84 14.39 32.85
C ALA A 13 21.08 15.19 31.78
N GLN A 14 20.55 14.67 30.68
CA GLN A 14 19.91 13.38 30.47
C GLN A 14 20.12 12.95 29.01
N VAL A 15 20.33 11.65 28.86
CA VAL A 15 20.29 10.93 27.59
C VAL A 15 18.85 11.01 27.06
N GLN A 16 18.56 11.97 26.19
CA GLN A 16 17.28 12.05 25.51
C GLN A 16 17.51 12.58 24.09
N GLN A 17 18.03 11.72 23.22
CA GLN A 17 17.95 11.83 21.75
C GLN A 17 18.59 10.60 21.10
N ALA A 18 18.33 9.42 21.66
CA ALA A 18 18.68 8.14 21.05
C ALA A 18 17.39 7.36 20.80
N SER A 19 16.53 7.90 19.93
CA SER A 19 15.35 7.20 19.44
C SER A 19 15.03 7.53 17.97
N PHE A 20 15.96 8.15 17.25
CA PHE A 20 15.76 8.48 15.84
C PHE A 20 15.99 7.29 14.88
N TYR A 21 16.66 6.23 15.35
CA TYR A 21 16.74 4.96 14.63
C TYR A 21 15.76 3.94 15.21
N SER A 22 14.49 4.33 15.41
CA SER A 22 13.45 3.33 15.60
C SER A 22 13.27 2.58 14.29
N SER A 23 13.42 1.26 14.34
CA SER A 23 13.03 0.31 13.30
C SER A 23 11.56 0.47 12.86
N ASP A 24 10.75 1.27 13.54
CA ASP A 24 9.41 1.70 13.11
C ASP A 24 9.43 2.58 11.85
N ALA A 25 10.39 3.50 11.73
CA ALA A 25 10.45 4.41 10.58
C ALA A 25 10.78 3.65 9.28
N LEU A 26 11.62 2.62 9.38
CA LEU A 26 11.90 1.69 8.28
C LEU A 26 10.79 0.63 8.10
N SER A 27 10.04 0.29 9.15
CA SER A 27 8.87 -0.59 9.04
C SER A 27 7.71 0.05 8.28
N GLY A 28 7.62 1.38 8.26
CA GLY A 28 6.63 2.12 7.46
C GLY A 28 6.83 2.03 5.95
N MET A 29 8.05 1.71 5.48
CA MET A 29 8.39 1.65 4.05
C MET A 29 8.30 0.24 3.43
N SER A 30 8.16 -0.83 4.21
CA SER A 30 8.36 -2.21 3.72
C SER A 30 7.08 -3.07 3.61
N ARG A 31 5.91 -2.61 4.04
CA ARG A 31 4.69 -3.42 3.98
C ARG A 31 3.56 -2.65 3.33
N LYS A 32 3.55 -2.58 1.98
CA LYS A 32 2.30 -2.27 1.28
C LYS A 32 1.25 -3.25 1.79
N ASP A 33 0.18 -2.74 2.37
CA ASP A 33 -0.91 -3.55 2.89
C ASP A 33 -1.34 -4.55 1.81
N PRO A 34 -1.21 -5.86 2.04
CA PRO A 34 -1.52 -6.85 1.02
C PRO A 34 -2.95 -6.68 0.50
N LYS A 35 -3.89 -6.15 1.31
CA LYS A 35 -5.28 -5.92 0.90
C LYS A 35 -5.37 -4.86 -0.16
N LYS A 36 -4.64 -3.77 0.01
CA LYS A 36 -4.54 -2.71 -0.99
C LYS A 36 -3.91 -3.22 -2.28
N VAL A 37 -2.91 -4.09 -2.19
CA VAL A 37 -2.28 -4.70 -3.38
C VAL A 37 -3.25 -5.62 -4.11
N ALA A 38 -3.97 -6.49 -3.39
CA ALA A 38 -4.95 -7.41 -3.95
C ALA A 38 -6.13 -6.67 -4.62
N THR A 39 -6.65 -5.62 -3.97
CA THR A 39 -7.68 -4.75 -4.57
C THR A 39 -7.18 -4.05 -5.83
N GLN A 40 -5.94 -3.52 -5.85
CA GLN A 40 -5.41 -2.91 -7.06
C GLN A 40 -5.21 -3.91 -8.20
N PHE A 41 -4.88 -5.17 -7.88
CA PHE A 41 -4.81 -6.22 -8.89
C PHE A 41 -6.18 -6.51 -9.51
N GLU A 42 -7.23 -6.60 -8.71
CA GLU A 42 -8.61 -6.73 -9.21
C GLU A 42 -9.02 -5.51 -10.06
N ALA A 43 -8.59 -4.30 -9.70
CA ALA A 43 -8.83 -3.10 -10.50
C ALA A 43 -8.15 -3.14 -11.88
N ILE A 44 -6.95 -3.71 -12.00
CA ILE A 44 -6.30 -3.92 -13.31
C ILE A 44 -7.17 -4.83 -14.18
N PHE A 45 -7.73 -5.88 -13.58
CA PHE A 45 -8.59 -6.82 -14.28
C PHE A 45 -9.87 -6.16 -14.78
N TYR A 46 -10.52 -5.35 -13.95
CA TYR A 46 -11.68 -4.56 -14.37
C TYR A 46 -11.34 -3.60 -15.51
N ARG A 47 -10.21 -2.87 -15.45
CA ARG A 47 -9.76 -2.01 -16.55
C ARG A 47 -9.60 -2.78 -17.85
N MET A 48 -9.06 -3.99 -17.78
CA MET A 48 -8.88 -4.85 -18.96
C MET A 48 -10.22 -5.28 -19.55
N ILE A 49 -11.19 -5.68 -18.71
CA ILE A 49 -12.55 -6.02 -19.16
C ILE A 49 -13.23 -4.80 -19.80
N LEU A 50 -13.23 -3.65 -19.12
CA LEU A 50 -13.87 -2.42 -19.60
C LEU A 50 -13.27 -1.96 -20.93
N LYS A 51 -11.94 -2.01 -21.05
CA LYS A 51 -11.23 -1.71 -22.30
C LYS A 51 -11.67 -2.66 -23.42
N GLN A 52 -11.70 -3.97 -23.17
CA GLN A 52 -12.11 -4.97 -24.17
C GLN A 52 -13.58 -4.80 -24.59
N MET A 53 -14.48 -4.51 -23.64
CA MET A 53 -15.88 -4.22 -23.93
C MET A 53 -16.02 -3.00 -24.84
N ARG A 54 -15.25 -1.94 -24.59
CA ARG A 54 -15.24 -0.74 -25.44
C ARG A 54 -14.66 -1.03 -26.81
N ASP A 55 -13.52 -1.70 -26.86
CA ASP A 55 -12.85 -2.09 -28.12
C ASP A 55 -13.77 -2.99 -28.98
N SER A 56 -14.67 -3.76 -28.35
CA SER A 56 -15.67 -4.60 -29.03
C SER A 56 -16.93 -3.84 -29.48
N SER A 57 -17.25 -2.71 -28.84
CA SER A 57 -18.48 -1.92 -29.09
C SER A 57 -18.28 -0.84 -30.17
N LEU A 58 -17.05 -0.37 -30.37
CA LEU A 58 -16.71 0.67 -31.33
C LEU A 58 -16.57 0.11 -32.76
N SER A 59 -17.72 -0.09 -33.42
CA SER A 59 -17.79 -0.22 -34.88
C SER A 59 -17.56 1.15 -35.52
N GLU A 60 -16.38 1.36 -36.10
CA GLU A 60 -15.98 2.44 -37.02
C GLU A 60 -16.45 3.89 -36.73
N GLY A 61 -15.48 4.71 -36.32
CA GLY A 61 -15.19 5.96 -37.05
C GLY A 61 -16.05 7.19 -36.78
N LEU A 62 -16.10 7.71 -35.54
CA LEU A 62 -16.39 9.14 -35.25
C LEU A 62 -15.81 9.66 -33.91
N PHE A 63 -15.37 8.76 -33.01
CA PHE A 63 -14.94 9.11 -31.64
C PHE A 63 -13.46 8.82 -31.35
N ASP A 64 -12.63 8.69 -32.38
CA ASP A 64 -11.23 8.28 -32.26
C ASP A 64 -10.26 9.42 -31.87
N SER A 65 -10.80 10.52 -31.36
CA SER A 65 -9.98 11.64 -30.89
C SER A 65 -9.20 11.23 -29.63
N SER A 66 -7.90 11.50 -29.59
CA SER A 66 -7.03 11.21 -28.45
C SER A 66 -7.55 11.81 -27.12
N ALA A 67 -8.13 13.01 -27.18
CA ALA A 67 -8.77 13.64 -26.02
C ALA A 67 -9.97 12.84 -25.49
N MET A 68 -10.76 12.24 -26.39
CA MET A 68 -11.91 11.41 -25.99
C MET A 68 -11.46 10.08 -25.41
N GLN A 69 -10.46 9.43 -26.01
CA GLN A 69 -9.86 8.21 -25.46
C GLN A 69 -9.29 8.42 -24.05
N GLN A 70 -8.63 9.56 -23.81
CA GLN A 70 -8.12 9.91 -22.48
C GLN A 70 -9.26 10.07 -21.48
N THR A 71 -10.32 10.81 -21.83
CA THR A 71 -11.50 11.00 -20.96
C THR A 71 -12.21 9.70 -20.66
N GLN A 72 -12.34 8.79 -21.63
CA GLN A 72 -12.93 7.48 -21.41
C GLN A 72 -12.02 6.61 -20.53
N SER A 73 -10.70 6.64 -20.73
CA SER A 73 -9.75 5.88 -19.90
C SER A 73 -9.82 6.33 -18.43
N MET A 74 -9.94 7.63 -18.18
CA MET A 74 -10.13 8.14 -16.81
C MET A 74 -11.43 7.66 -16.17
N GLN A 75 -12.52 7.59 -16.94
CA GLN A 75 -13.80 7.05 -16.47
C GLN A 75 -13.70 5.55 -16.16
N ASP A 76 -13.04 4.78 -17.05
CA ASP A 76 -12.80 3.35 -16.84
C ASP A 76 -11.93 3.11 -15.60
N ASP A 77 -10.94 3.97 -15.35
CA ASP A 77 -10.07 3.90 -14.18
C ASP A 77 -10.87 4.10 -12.88
N GLU A 78 -11.73 5.11 -12.82
CA GLU A 78 -12.58 5.38 -11.65
C GLU A 78 -13.58 4.23 -11.41
N LEU A 79 -14.24 3.78 -12.48
CA LEU A 79 -15.20 2.68 -12.41
C LEU A 79 -14.51 1.38 -11.96
N ALA A 80 -13.35 1.06 -12.52
CA ALA A 80 -12.58 -0.13 -12.13
C ALA A 80 -12.15 -0.08 -10.66
N ASN A 81 -11.75 1.09 -10.15
CA ASN A 81 -11.41 1.24 -8.74
C ASN A 81 -12.62 1.04 -7.82
N LEU A 82 -13.79 1.58 -8.20
CA LEU A 82 -15.04 1.39 -7.45
C LEU A 82 -15.47 -0.09 -7.43
N LEU A 83 -15.43 -0.75 -8.59
CA LEU A 83 -15.79 -2.16 -8.72
C LEU A 83 -14.83 -3.08 -7.95
N ALA A 84 -13.52 -2.83 -8.03
CA ALA A 84 -12.52 -3.57 -7.26
C ALA A 84 -12.66 -3.36 -5.75
N GLY A 85 -13.04 -2.15 -5.33
CA GLY A 85 -13.36 -1.86 -3.94
C GLY A 85 -14.51 -2.73 -3.41
N HIS A 86 -15.55 -2.90 -4.23
CA HIS A 86 -16.68 -3.80 -3.93
C HIS A 86 -16.23 -5.28 -3.90
N GLY A 87 -15.39 -5.68 -4.85
CA GLY A 87 -14.75 -7.00 -4.91
C GLY A 87 -15.65 -8.11 -5.41
N ALA A 88 -16.45 -7.84 -6.44
CA ALA A 88 -17.40 -8.82 -6.97
C ALA A 88 -16.74 -9.95 -7.79
N LEU A 89 -15.48 -9.80 -8.24
CA LEU A 89 -14.79 -10.87 -8.97
C LEU A 89 -14.11 -11.88 -8.04
N GLY A 90 -13.92 -11.55 -6.76
CA GLY A 90 -13.27 -12.43 -5.78
C GLY A 90 -11.77 -12.66 -6.03
N ILE A 91 -11.18 -11.98 -7.03
CA ILE A 91 -9.76 -12.11 -7.37
C ILE A 91 -8.90 -11.61 -6.20
N LYS A 92 -9.31 -10.55 -5.51
CA LYS A 92 -8.60 -10.05 -4.33
C LYS A 92 -8.48 -11.13 -3.23
N ASP A 93 -9.52 -11.94 -3.06
CA ASP A 93 -9.59 -12.97 -2.03
C ASP A 93 -8.71 -14.18 -2.39
N LEU A 94 -8.62 -14.51 -3.68
CA LEU A 94 -7.69 -15.52 -4.20
C LEU A 94 -6.23 -15.08 -4.06
N VAL A 95 -5.92 -13.82 -4.39
CA VAL A 95 -4.57 -13.27 -4.20
C VAL A 95 -4.21 -13.29 -2.70
N MET A 96 -5.16 -12.95 -1.84
CA MET A 96 -4.99 -13.00 -0.40
C MET A 96 -4.72 -14.39 0.14
N SER A 97 -5.50 -15.37 -0.27
CA SER A 97 -5.32 -16.75 0.17
C SER A 97 -3.96 -17.27 -0.27
N GLN A 98 -3.51 -16.95 -1.48
CA GLN A 98 -2.17 -17.33 -1.94
C GLN A 98 -1.06 -16.67 -1.12
N VAL A 99 -1.17 -15.39 -0.79
CA VAL A 99 -0.19 -14.68 0.06
C VAL A 99 -0.14 -15.28 1.46
N GLN A 100 -1.29 -15.61 2.05
CA GLN A 100 -1.38 -16.25 3.36
C GLN A 100 -0.79 -17.67 3.33
N ASN A 101 -1.19 -18.49 2.36
CA ASN A 101 -0.68 -19.86 2.18
C ASN A 101 0.84 -19.86 1.95
N SER A 102 1.36 -18.90 1.18
CA SER A 102 2.81 -18.75 0.98
C SER A 102 3.49 -18.36 2.29
N THR A 103 2.90 -17.47 3.09
CA THR A 103 3.47 -17.07 4.39
C THR A 103 3.54 -18.24 5.37
N GLU A 104 2.53 -19.12 5.38
CA GLU A 104 2.55 -20.35 6.21
C GLU A 104 3.57 -21.38 5.73
N GLN A 105 3.79 -21.48 4.41
CA GLN A 105 4.79 -22.37 3.82
C GLN A 105 6.24 -21.96 4.16
N PHE A 106 6.48 -20.69 4.51
CA PHE A 106 7.81 -20.14 4.82
C PHE A 106 8.12 -19.97 6.33
N GLY A 107 7.29 -20.47 7.24
CA GLY A 107 7.71 -20.84 8.61
C GLY A 107 8.39 -19.76 9.47
N LEU A 108 7.89 -18.52 9.50
CA LEU A 108 8.39 -17.50 10.45
C LEU A 108 7.54 -17.48 11.73
N LEU A 109 8.04 -18.21 12.74
CA LEU A 109 7.72 -18.17 14.16
C LEU A 109 6.24 -18.28 14.57
N LYS A 110 5.78 -19.52 14.80
CA LYS A 110 4.80 -19.75 15.88
C LYS A 110 5.48 -19.30 17.19
N PRO A 111 4.93 -18.35 17.97
CA PRO A 111 5.48 -18.04 19.27
C PRO A 111 5.30 -19.25 20.19
N GLU A 112 6.42 -19.81 20.64
CA GLU A 112 6.46 -20.86 21.66
C GLU A 112 5.64 -20.42 22.90
N PRO A 113 4.83 -21.31 23.48
CA PRO A 113 4.12 -21.00 24.71
C PRO A 113 5.14 -20.80 25.84
N LYS A 114 5.09 -19.63 26.49
CA LYS A 114 5.81 -19.39 27.74
C LYS A 114 5.33 -20.41 28.78
N ARG A 115 6.15 -21.43 29.04
CA ARG A 115 6.04 -22.27 30.24
C ARG A 115 6.47 -21.47 31.47
#